data_AF-L1J434-F1
#
_entry.id   AF-L1J434-F1
#
_cell.length_a   1.000
_cell.length_b   1.000
_cell.length_c   1.000
_cell.angle_alpha   90.00
_cell.angle_beta   90.00
_cell.angle_gamma   90.00
#
_symmetry.space_group_name_H-M   'P 1'
#
loop_
_entity.id
_entity.type
_entity.pdbx_description
1 polymer ?
#
loop_
_entity_poly.entity_id
_entity_poly.type
_entity_poly.pdbx_seq_one_letter_code
_entity_poly.pdbx_strand_id
1 'polypeptide(L)'
;MIYKSFGSLPAYGESSIALLSNVHAMKLRGGNSTSSSLRAEAITFFTSERTPAALVAGMALSMLFSMPLKQDEGHLRSFAKRVYVALSCSSLCHEMVSVFASSLAIVQILKERRDFAADCPMTMMMQEYPLYFLAVRTHFISGLLCFVGSIAVRMWIEYSTGCNKFAKAMTYLLGSTMVFMLSLFNTSLLCSESLGSMWVKYATAMVRATKHRVGPNIFLAVLLGVMCLKEMAACMGLAGRQMWQEGT
;
A
#
# COMPACT_ATOMS: atom_id res chain seq x y z
N MET A 1 3.68 -44.33 16.57
CA MET A 1 4.51 -43.12 16.58
C MET A 1 3.64 -41.97 16.07
N ILE A 2 3.50 -40.92 16.88
CA ILE A 2 2.33 -40.04 16.92
C ILE A 2 2.40 -38.97 15.82
N TYR A 3 1.52 -39.05 14.82
CA TYR A 3 1.19 -37.92 13.94
C TYR A 3 0.23 -36.99 14.68
N LYS A 4 0.76 -35.89 15.21
CA LYS A 4 -0.05 -34.81 15.79
C LYS A 4 -0.70 -34.00 14.65
N SER A 5 -2.03 -34.02 14.66
CA SER A 5 -2.97 -33.15 13.96
C SER A 5 -2.42 -31.74 13.72
N PHE A 6 -2.22 -31.38 12.44
CA PHE A 6 -2.12 -29.99 12.02
C PHE A 6 -3.53 -29.39 12.06
N GLY A 7 -3.75 -28.50 13.02
CA GLY A 7 -4.97 -27.72 13.13
C GLY A 7 -5.23 -26.97 11.83
N SER A 8 -6.48 -27.03 11.38
CA SER A 8 -7.05 -26.27 10.28
C SER A 8 -6.65 -24.78 10.38
N LEU A 9 -5.76 -24.35 9.50
CA LEU A 9 -5.52 -22.93 9.25
C LEU A 9 -6.83 -22.31 8.73
N PRO A 10 -7.29 -21.17 9.28
CA PRO A 10 -8.44 -20.48 8.73
C PRO A 10 -8.13 -20.06 7.29
N ALA A 11 -9.08 -20.34 6.39
CA ALA A 11 -8.98 -20.07 4.97
C ALA A 11 -8.76 -18.57 4.71
N TYR A 12 -7.51 -18.18 4.41
CA TYR A 12 -7.12 -16.81 4.08
C TYR A 12 -7.63 -16.31 2.71
N GLY A 13 -8.60 -17.01 2.11
CA GLY A 13 -9.21 -16.69 0.80
C GLY A 13 -10.53 -15.92 0.89
N GLU A 14 -11.13 -15.76 2.07
CA GLU A 14 -12.43 -15.09 2.18
C GLU A 14 -12.35 -13.57 2.12
N SER A 15 -11.22 -12.95 2.49
CA SER A 15 -11.15 -11.48 2.59
C SER A 15 -11.25 -10.76 1.24
N SER A 16 -10.66 -11.30 0.17
CA SER A 16 -10.71 -10.68 -1.17
C SER A 16 -12.02 -10.97 -1.90
N ILE A 17 -12.60 -12.15 -1.71
CA ILE A 17 -13.92 -12.50 -2.23
C ILE A 17 -15.00 -11.72 -1.47
N ALA A 18 -14.85 -11.52 -0.15
CA ALA A 18 -15.73 -10.67 0.64
C ALA A 18 -15.67 -9.21 0.17
N LEU A 19 -14.50 -8.69 -0.22
CA LEU A 19 -14.38 -7.31 -0.71
C LEU A 19 -15.09 -7.12 -2.06
N LEU A 20 -14.93 -8.05 -3.00
CA LEU A 20 -15.65 -8.04 -4.28
C LEU A 20 -17.16 -8.32 -4.12
N SER A 21 -17.52 -9.27 -3.25
CA SER A 21 -18.91 -9.57 -2.89
C SER A 21 -19.57 -8.37 -2.21
N ASN A 22 -18.86 -7.63 -1.35
CA ASN A 22 -19.38 -6.43 -0.70
C ASN A 22 -19.59 -5.31 -1.71
N VAL A 23 -18.68 -5.09 -2.67
CA VAL A 23 -18.88 -4.09 -3.72
C VAL A 23 -20.08 -4.44 -4.61
N HIS A 24 -20.24 -5.71 -4.98
CA HIS A 24 -21.41 -6.16 -5.77
C HIS A 24 -22.71 -6.14 -4.96
N ALA A 25 -22.69 -6.51 -3.68
CA ALA A 25 -23.84 -6.45 -2.79
C ALA A 25 -24.27 -5.01 -2.48
N MET A 26 -23.32 -4.08 -2.35
CA MET A 26 -23.61 -2.64 -2.20
C MET A 26 -24.38 -2.09 -3.41
N LYS A 27 -24.14 -2.61 -4.61
CA LYS A 27 -24.82 -2.16 -5.84
C LYS A 27 -26.27 -2.66 -5.96
N LEU A 28 -26.60 -3.80 -5.35
CA LEU A 28 -27.93 -4.42 -5.46
C LEU A 28 -28.95 -3.93 -4.42
N ARG A 29 -28.53 -3.11 -3.44
CA ARG A 29 -29.39 -2.67 -2.31
C ARG A 29 -29.99 -1.27 -2.47
N GLY A 30 -29.88 -0.65 -3.66
CA GLY A 30 -30.17 0.76 -3.94
C GLY A 30 -31.65 1.20 -3.97
N GLY A 31 -32.58 0.50 -3.32
CA GLY A 31 -33.96 0.96 -3.15
C GLY A 31 -34.21 1.36 -1.71
N ASN A 32 -34.25 2.67 -1.40
CA ASN A 32 -34.49 3.24 -0.06
C ASN A 32 -33.37 3.07 0.99
N SER A 33 -32.09 3.13 0.60
CA SER A 33 -31.00 3.26 1.57
C SER A 33 -31.08 4.62 2.29
N THR A 34 -31.32 4.59 3.59
CA THR A 34 -31.30 5.78 4.45
C THR A 34 -29.88 6.36 4.51
N SER A 35 -29.75 7.67 4.69
CA SER A 35 -28.43 8.32 4.82
C SER A 35 -27.57 7.72 5.94
N SER A 36 -28.19 7.13 6.97
CA SER A 36 -27.52 6.39 8.04
C SER A 36 -26.88 5.07 7.57
N SER A 37 -27.51 4.33 6.65
CA SER A 37 -26.95 3.07 6.15
C SER A 37 -25.72 3.31 5.28
N LEU A 38 -25.73 4.35 4.44
CA LEU A 38 -24.59 4.74 3.61
C LEU A 38 -23.36 5.12 4.44
N ARG A 39 -23.56 5.84 5.54
CA ARG A 39 -22.47 6.17 6.48
C ARG A 39 -21.89 4.94 7.15
N ALA A 40 -22.73 4.03 7.62
CA ALA A 40 -22.28 2.80 8.25
C ALA A 40 -21.42 1.97 7.28
N GLU A 41 -21.85 1.84 6.03
CA GLU A 41 -21.10 1.11 5.00
C GLU A 41 -19.76 1.78 4.66
N ALA A 42 -19.71 3.11 4.59
CA ALA A 42 -18.46 3.85 4.40
C ALA A 42 -17.48 3.68 5.59
N ILE A 43 -17.99 3.68 6.82
CA ILE A 43 -17.16 3.40 8.02
C ILE A 43 -16.61 1.97 7.98
N THR A 44 -17.43 1.00 7.61
CA THR A 44 -16.99 -0.39 7.42
C THR A 44 -15.92 -0.48 6.36
N PHE A 45 -16.07 0.24 5.24
CA PHE A 45 -15.05 0.31 4.20
C PHE A 45 -13.70 0.80 4.74
N PHE A 46 -13.65 1.97 5.39
CA PHE A 46 -12.39 2.49 5.94
C PHE A 46 -11.80 1.59 7.03
N THR A 47 -12.64 0.95 7.83
CA THR A 47 -12.19 -0.02 8.85
C THR A 47 -11.59 -1.27 8.23
N SER A 48 -12.17 -1.75 7.12
CA SER A 48 -11.70 -2.94 6.41
C SER A 48 -10.32 -2.78 5.78
N GLU A 49 -9.94 -1.54 5.42
CA GLU A 49 -8.61 -1.20 4.90
C GLU A 49 -7.63 -0.88 6.04
N ARG A 50 -8.10 -0.22 7.11
CA ARG A 50 -7.27 0.22 8.23
C ARG A 50 -6.60 -0.94 8.98
N THR A 51 -7.34 -2.00 9.27
CA THR A 51 -6.83 -3.15 10.03
C THR A 51 -5.70 -3.89 9.31
N PRO A 52 -5.85 -4.33 8.04
CA PRO A 52 -4.75 -4.96 7.32
C PRO A 52 -3.58 -3.99 7.10
N ALA A 53 -3.83 -2.70 6.86
CA ALA A 53 -2.76 -1.70 6.76
C ALA A 53 -1.89 -1.66 8.02
N ALA A 54 -2.51 -1.63 9.21
CA ALA A 54 -1.78 -1.66 10.48
C ALA A 54 -0.96 -2.94 10.67
N LEU A 55 -1.47 -4.10 10.23
CA LEU A 55 -0.74 -5.37 10.28
C LEU A 55 0.48 -5.35 9.33
N VAL A 56 0.29 -4.88 8.09
CA VAL A 56 1.39 -4.76 7.12
C VAL A 56 2.43 -3.75 7.60
N ALA A 57 2.03 -2.64 8.19
CA ALA A 57 2.94 -1.67 8.82
C ALA A 57 3.81 -2.33 9.90
N GLY A 58 3.21 -3.12 10.79
CA GLY A 58 3.95 -3.85 11.83
C GLY A 58 4.95 -4.87 11.27
N MET A 59 4.55 -5.61 10.23
CA MET A 59 5.46 -6.55 9.55
C MET A 59 6.59 -5.81 8.83
N ALA A 60 6.30 -4.71 8.13
CA ALA A 60 7.29 -3.87 7.46
C ALA A 60 8.32 -3.31 8.45
N LEU A 61 7.88 -2.90 9.64
CA LEU A 61 8.76 -2.45 10.72
C LEU A 61 9.70 -3.58 11.19
N SER A 62 9.19 -4.80 11.37
CA SER A 62 10.03 -5.95 11.74
C SER A 62 11.06 -6.30 10.64
N MET A 63 10.66 -6.19 9.38
CA MET A 63 11.54 -6.43 8.24
C MET A 63 12.71 -5.44 8.18
N LEU A 64 12.51 -4.17 8.52
CA LEU A 64 13.57 -3.16 8.52
C LEU A 64 14.79 -3.57 9.37
N PHE A 65 14.57 -4.27 10.48
CA PHE A 65 15.64 -4.72 11.38
C PHE A 65 16.18 -6.12 11.08
N SER A 66 15.57 -6.84 10.14
CA SER A 66 15.93 -8.23 9.86
C SER A 66 17.23 -8.40 9.08
N MET A 67 17.75 -7.36 8.43
CA MET A 67 18.90 -7.47 7.54
C MET A 67 19.88 -6.29 7.71
N PRO A 68 20.86 -6.39 8.63
CA PRO A 68 21.84 -5.34 8.82
C PRO A 68 22.76 -5.17 7.59
N LEU A 69 23.09 -3.91 7.31
CA LEU A 69 24.08 -3.54 6.29
C LEU A 69 25.49 -3.86 6.83
N LYS A 70 26.16 -4.82 6.21
CA LYS A 70 27.57 -5.13 6.49
C LYS A 70 28.44 -4.48 5.42
N GLN A 71 29.60 -3.95 5.80
CA GLN A 71 30.50 -3.26 4.88
C GLN A 71 31.30 -4.21 3.97
N ASP A 72 31.45 -5.47 4.37
CA ASP A 72 32.27 -6.48 3.67
C ASP A 72 31.45 -7.40 2.75
N GLU A 73 30.52 -6.83 1.98
CA GLU A 73 29.69 -7.59 1.05
C GLU A 73 29.82 -7.01 -0.36
N GLY A 74 29.81 -7.89 -1.38
CA GLY A 74 29.90 -7.47 -2.78
C GLY A 74 28.86 -6.41 -3.17
N HIS A 75 29.25 -5.51 -4.08
CA HIS A 75 28.48 -4.31 -4.43
C HIS A 75 27.01 -4.59 -4.79
N LEU A 76 26.74 -5.64 -5.57
CA LEU A 76 25.37 -6.03 -5.94
C LEU A 76 24.52 -6.40 -4.73
N ARG A 77 25.10 -7.14 -3.76
CA ARG A 77 24.39 -7.54 -2.53
C ARG A 77 24.14 -6.35 -1.63
N SER A 78 25.13 -5.47 -1.49
CA SER A 78 25.00 -4.21 -0.75
C SER A 78 23.90 -3.32 -1.36
N PHE A 79 23.86 -3.20 -2.68
CA PHE A 79 22.80 -2.49 -3.38
C PHE A 79 21.41 -3.10 -3.13
N ALA A 80 21.27 -4.42 -3.29
CA ALA A 80 20.01 -5.12 -3.04
C ALA A 80 19.52 -4.90 -1.59
N LYS A 81 20.42 -4.92 -0.60
CA LYS A 81 20.06 -4.60 0.80
C LYS A 81 19.54 -3.19 0.97
N ARG A 82 20.13 -2.20 0.29
CA ARG A 82 19.64 -0.81 0.33
C ARG A 82 18.24 -0.70 -0.28
N VAL A 83 18.01 -1.36 -1.42
CA VAL A 83 16.68 -1.42 -2.06
C VAL A 83 15.67 -2.10 -1.13
N TYR A 84 16.04 -3.19 -0.47
CA TYR A 84 15.21 -3.87 0.52
C TYR A 84 14.78 -2.94 1.67
N VAL A 85 15.74 -2.21 2.27
CA VAL A 85 15.46 -1.27 3.35
C VAL A 85 14.57 -0.12 2.87
N ALA A 86 14.86 0.43 1.68
CA ALA A 86 14.06 1.50 1.09
C ALA A 86 12.60 1.04 0.86
N LEU A 87 12.38 -0.12 0.23
CA LEU A 87 11.06 -0.67 0.00
C LEU A 87 10.30 -0.96 1.30
N SER A 88 10.98 -1.53 2.30
CA SER A 88 10.36 -1.81 3.61
C SER A 88 9.98 -0.52 4.35
N CYS A 89 10.82 0.52 4.27
CA CYS A 89 10.55 1.82 4.87
C CYS A 89 9.39 2.52 4.15
N SER A 90 9.39 2.53 2.81
CA SER A 90 8.29 3.08 2.01
C SER A 90 6.98 2.36 2.32
N SER A 91 6.99 1.03 2.41
CA SER A 91 5.82 0.25 2.81
C SER A 91 5.27 0.70 4.16
N LEU A 92 6.13 0.76 5.19
CA LEU A 92 5.74 1.26 6.52
C LEU A 92 5.11 2.65 6.46
N CYS A 93 5.73 3.60 5.76
CA CYS A 93 5.22 4.96 5.63
C CYS A 93 3.87 5.01 4.91
N HIS A 94 3.71 4.26 3.82
CA HIS A 94 2.45 4.18 3.09
C HIS A 94 1.32 3.61 3.96
N GLU A 95 1.57 2.50 4.65
CA GLU A 95 0.56 1.89 5.50
C GLU A 95 0.16 2.78 6.69
N MET A 96 1.13 3.47 7.31
CA MET A 96 0.85 4.45 8.37
C MET A 96 -0.03 5.61 7.88
N VAL A 97 0.21 6.12 6.67
CA VAL A 97 -0.64 7.15 6.06
C VAL A 97 -2.04 6.60 5.78
N SER A 98 -2.17 5.37 5.31
CA SER A 98 -3.46 4.71 5.10
C SER A 98 -4.26 4.56 6.40
N VAL A 99 -3.61 4.12 7.49
CA VAL A 99 -4.24 4.00 8.83
C VAL A 99 -4.70 5.36 9.36
N PHE A 100 -3.88 6.40 9.17
CA PHE A 100 -4.20 7.75 9.63
C PHE A 100 -5.33 8.38 8.81
N ALA A 101 -5.24 8.29 7.47
CA ALA A 101 -6.25 8.84 6.57
C ALA A 101 -7.61 8.17 6.74
N SER A 102 -7.65 6.84 6.92
CA SER A 102 -8.89 6.09 7.19
C SER A 102 -9.50 6.49 8.54
N SER A 103 -8.68 6.68 9.57
CA SER A 103 -9.15 7.13 10.88
C SER A 103 -9.73 8.54 10.83
N LEU A 104 -9.08 9.47 10.10
CA LEU A 104 -9.61 10.81 9.88
C LEU A 104 -10.92 10.79 9.09
N ALA A 105 -11.01 9.95 8.05
CA ALA A 105 -12.23 9.80 7.26
C ALA A 105 -13.42 9.38 8.12
N ILE A 106 -13.23 8.38 8.99
CA ILE A 106 -14.27 7.91 9.92
C ILE A 106 -14.72 9.06 10.84
N VAL A 107 -13.78 9.82 11.41
CA VAL A 107 -14.12 10.97 12.27
C VAL A 107 -14.92 12.03 11.52
N GLN A 108 -14.56 12.33 10.26
CA GLN A 108 -15.30 13.30 9.45
C GLN A 108 -16.72 12.83 9.12
N ILE A 109 -16.88 11.56 8.74
CA ILE A 109 -18.20 10.95 8.47
C ILE A 109 -19.09 10.99 9.71
N LEU A 110 -18.52 10.77 10.90
CA LEU A 110 -19.26 10.82 12.16
C LEU A 110 -19.64 12.26 12.57
N LYS A 111 -18.80 13.25 12.23
CA LYS A 111 -19.02 14.66 12.57
C LYS A 111 -20.10 15.31 11.71
N GLU A 112 -20.14 15.01 10.42
CA GLU A 112 -21.05 15.69 9.48
C GLU A 112 -22.40 14.97 9.37
N ARG A 113 -23.43 15.55 10.00
CA ARG A 113 -24.82 15.09 9.84
C ARG A 113 -25.48 15.72 8.60
N ARG A 114 -24.92 15.53 7.41
CA ARG A 114 -25.54 15.97 6.15
C ARG A 114 -26.30 14.86 5.44
N ASP A 115 -27.45 15.19 4.86
CA ASP A 115 -28.14 14.27 3.96
C ASP A 115 -27.37 14.24 2.63
N PHE A 116 -26.95 13.04 2.23
CA PHE A 116 -26.15 12.83 1.03
C PHE A 116 -27.07 12.50 -0.14
N ALA A 117 -26.85 13.14 -1.28
CA ALA A 117 -27.58 12.87 -2.53
C ALA A 117 -27.00 11.67 -3.32
N ALA A 118 -26.29 10.75 -2.66
CA ALA A 118 -25.56 9.68 -3.31
C ALA A 118 -26.34 8.36 -3.33
N ASP A 119 -26.34 7.69 -4.48
CA ASP A 119 -27.07 6.42 -4.68
C ASP A 119 -26.39 5.21 -4.00
N CYS A 120 -25.08 5.31 -3.74
CA CYS A 120 -24.32 4.25 -3.07
C CYS A 120 -23.15 4.82 -2.24
N PRO A 121 -22.61 4.05 -1.27
CA PRO A 121 -21.54 4.52 -0.38
C PRO A 121 -20.26 4.90 -1.13
N MET A 122 -19.96 4.19 -2.23
CA MET A 122 -18.79 4.49 -3.04
C MET A 122 -18.90 5.88 -3.68
N THR A 123 -20.03 6.18 -4.30
CA THR A 123 -20.32 7.51 -4.87
C THR A 123 -20.25 8.59 -3.79
N MET A 124 -20.82 8.32 -2.61
CA MET A 124 -20.76 9.23 -1.45
C MET A 124 -19.30 9.54 -1.06
N MET A 125 -18.45 8.50 -0.91
CA MET A 125 -17.04 8.68 -0.55
C MET A 125 -16.25 9.44 -1.63
N MET A 126 -16.53 9.17 -2.91
CA MET A 126 -15.85 9.86 -4.01
C MET A 126 -16.28 11.32 -4.18
N GLN A 127 -17.54 11.66 -3.87
CA GLN A 127 -18.05 13.02 -4.01
C GLN A 127 -17.73 13.89 -2.79
N GLU A 128 -17.99 13.39 -1.58
CA GLU A 128 -17.90 14.17 -0.34
C GLU A 128 -16.51 14.08 0.30
N TYR A 129 -15.84 12.94 0.16
CA TYR A 129 -14.55 12.66 0.81
C TYR A 129 -13.45 12.20 -0.18
N PRO A 130 -13.28 12.83 -1.37
CA PRO A 130 -12.38 12.35 -2.41
C PRO A 130 -10.93 12.25 -1.92
N LEU A 131 -10.48 13.19 -1.10
CA LEU A 131 -9.10 13.22 -0.61
C LEU A 131 -8.80 11.99 0.27
N TYR A 132 -9.68 11.69 1.23
CA TYR A 132 -9.48 10.57 2.15
C TYR A 132 -9.61 9.24 1.42
N PHE A 133 -10.60 9.11 0.53
CA PHE A 133 -10.79 7.91 -0.27
C PHE A 133 -9.56 7.62 -1.14
N LEU A 134 -9.08 8.62 -1.89
CA LEU A 134 -7.88 8.48 -2.71
C LEU A 134 -6.65 8.18 -1.86
N ALA A 135 -6.43 8.89 -0.76
CA ALA A 135 -5.29 8.69 0.12
C ALA A 135 -5.21 7.25 0.66
N VAL A 136 -6.31 6.74 1.23
CA VAL A 136 -6.35 5.38 1.81
C VAL A 136 -6.05 4.35 0.73
N ARG A 137 -6.72 4.44 -0.43
CA ARG A 137 -6.55 3.47 -1.51
C ARG A 137 -5.16 3.49 -2.13
N THR A 138 -4.64 4.67 -2.51
CA THR A 138 -3.34 4.76 -3.17
C THR A 138 -2.22 4.33 -2.23
N HIS A 139 -2.25 4.78 -0.98
CA HIS A 139 -1.23 4.42 -0.02
C HIS A 139 -1.31 2.94 0.38
N PHE A 140 -2.49 2.37 0.63
CA PHE A 140 -2.60 0.96 0.97
C PHE A 140 -2.03 0.05 -0.13
N ILE A 141 -2.44 0.26 -1.39
CA ILE A 141 -1.98 -0.60 -2.50
C ILE A 141 -0.50 -0.39 -2.79
N SER A 142 -0.01 0.85 -2.79
CA SER A 142 1.42 1.11 -2.96
C SER A 142 2.25 0.53 -1.80
N GLY A 143 1.75 0.62 -0.56
CA GLY A 143 2.37 0.03 0.63
C GLY A 143 2.49 -1.49 0.53
N LEU A 144 1.43 -2.15 0.09
CA LEU A 144 1.39 -3.60 -0.13
C LEU A 144 2.34 -4.05 -1.26
N LEU A 145 2.43 -3.29 -2.35
CA LEU A 145 3.38 -3.59 -3.44
C LEU A 145 4.82 -3.41 -2.98
N CYS A 146 5.13 -2.35 -2.23
CA CYS A 146 6.45 -2.17 -1.64
C CYS A 146 6.79 -3.29 -0.64
N PHE A 147 5.81 -3.76 0.14
CA PHE A 147 5.97 -4.86 1.08
C PHE A 147 6.32 -6.17 0.38
N VAL A 148 5.53 -6.58 -0.63
CA VAL A 148 5.81 -7.80 -1.39
C VAL A 148 7.12 -7.69 -2.15
N GLY A 149 7.41 -6.51 -2.71
CA GLY A 149 8.69 -6.22 -3.36
C GLY A 149 9.88 -6.38 -2.42
N SER A 150 9.78 -5.91 -1.17
CA SER A 150 10.88 -6.09 -0.21
C SER A 150 11.06 -7.55 0.18
N ILE A 151 9.99 -8.35 0.32
CA ILE A 151 10.10 -9.80 0.51
C ILE A 151 10.81 -10.45 -0.69
N ALA A 152 10.48 -10.05 -1.92
CA ALA A 152 11.11 -10.60 -3.12
C ALA A 152 12.62 -10.32 -3.17
N VAL A 153 13.02 -9.09 -2.82
CA VAL A 153 14.44 -8.69 -2.72
C VAL A 153 15.13 -9.44 -1.57
N ARG A 154 14.46 -9.63 -0.43
CA ARG A 154 15.00 -10.40 0.69
C ARG A 154 15.28 -11.85 0.31
N MET A 155 14.32 -12.52 -0.32
CA MET A 155 14.48 -13.90 -0.80
C MET A 155 15.65 -14.01 -1.78
N TRP A 156 15.81 -13.03 -2.67
CA TRP A 156 16.97 -12.97 -3.55
C TRP A 156 18.30 -12.90 -2.77
N ILE A 157 18.40 -11.99 -1.80
CA ILE A 157 19.63 -11.78 -1.01
C ILE A 157 19.99 -13.01 -0.18
N GLU A 158 19.03 -13.65 0.48
CA GLU A 158 19.29 -14.79 1.37
C GLU A 158 19.66 -16.07 0.62
N TYR A 159 19.00 -16.36 -0.52
CA TYR A 159 19.17 -17.63 -1.22
C TYR A 159 20.16 -17.58 -2.39
N SER A 160 20.65 -16.40 -2.78
CA SER A 160 21.60 -16.24 -3.91
C SER A 160 22.92 -16.97 -3.72
N THR A 161 23.41 -17.12 -2.48
CA THR A 161 24.69 -17.80 -2.19
C THR A 161 24.60 -19.31 -2.16
N GLY A 162 23.41 -19.87 -1.92
CA GLY A 162 23.21 -21.32 -1.80
C GLY A 162 22.66 -21.94 -3.08
N CYS A 163 21.46 -21.52 -3.48
CA CYS A 163 20.76 -22.08 -4.64
C CYS A 163 20.12 -20.97 -5.47
N ASN A 164 20.91 -20.43 -6.42
CA ASN A 164 20.49 -19.32 -7.29
C ASN A 164 19.20 -19.65 -8.09
N LYS A 165 18.99 -20.91 -8.47
CA LYS A 165 17.75 -21.34 -9.16
C LYS A 165 16.52 -21.19 -8.27
N PHE A 166 16.63 -21.54 -6.99
CA PHE A 166 15.54 -21.40 -6.03
C PHE A 166 15.23 -19.92 -5.73
N ALA A 167 16.27 -19.11 -5.53
CA ALA A 167 16.12 -17.66 -5.34
C ALA A 167 15.37 -17.02 -6.51
N LYS A 168 15.78 -17.32 -7.75
CA LYS A 168 15.10 -16.86 -8.98
C LYS A 168 13.63 -17.27 -9.01
N ALA A 169 13.32 -18.54 -8.74
CA ALA A 169 11.96 -19.04 -8.76
C ALA A 169 11.06 -18.30 -7.75
N MET A 170 11.53 -18.08 -6.52
CA MET A 170 10.79 -17.33 -5.50
C MET A 170 10.60 -15.86 -5.89
N THR A 171 11.63 -15.21 -6.42
CA THR A 171 11.51 -13.82 -6.90
C THR A 171 10.51 -13.71 -8.05
N TYR A 172 10.48 -14.65 -8.99
CA TYR A 172 9.48 -14.66 -10.07
C TYR A 172 8.06 -14.92 -9.56
N LEU A 173 7.88 -15.79 -8.56
CA LEU A 173 6.59 -16.05 -7.95
C LEU A 173 6.03 -14.81 -7.22
N LEU A 174 6.89 -14.10 -6.49
CA LEU A 174 6.49 -12.86 -5.81
C LEU A 174 6.25 -11.74 -6.83
N GLY A 175 7.07 -11.65 -7.87
CA GLY A 175 6.88 -10.72 -8.98
C GLY A 175 5.56 -10.93 -9.72
N SER A 176 5.19 -12.18 -10.02
CA SER A 176 3.91 -12.49 -10.65
C SER A 176 2.73 -12.14 -9.74
N THR A 177 2.87 -12.36 -8.43
CA THR A 177 1.88 -11.95 -7.43
C THR A 177 1.69 -10.43 -7.43
N MET A 178 2.76 -9.64 -7.50
CA MET A 178 2.66 -8.17 -7.60
C MET A 178 1.93 -7.72 -8.87
N VAL A 179 2.27 -8.31 -10.02
CA VAL A 179 1.59 -8.01 -11.30
C VAL A 179 0.12 -8.40 -11.24
N PHE A 180 -0.20 -9.53 -10.62
CA PHE A 180 -1.57 -9.99 -10.44
C PHE A 180 -2.36 -9.07 -9.50
N MET A 181 -1.79 -8.64 -8.38
CA MET A 181 -2.40 -7.63 -7.49
C MET A 181 -2.68 -6.32 -8.22
N LEU A 182 -1.73 -5.82 -9.02
CA LEU A 182 -1.92 -4.64 -9.85
C LEU A 182 -3.01 -4.82 -10.91
N SER A 183 -3.06 -5.99 -11.55
CA SER A 183 -4.07 -6.32 -12.53
C SER A 183 -5.46 -6.37 -11.90
N LEU A 184 -5.62 -7.07 -10.77
CA LEU A 184 -6.87 -7.13 -10.01
C LEU A 184 -7.32 -5.75 -9.53
N PHE A 185 -6.38 -4.90 -9.11
CA PHE A 185 -6.69 -3.54 -8.70
C PHE A 185 -7.23 -2.72 -9.88
N ASN A 186 -6.55 -2.78 -11.03
CA ASN A 186 -6.99 -2.07 -12.23
C ASN A 186 -8.34 -2.59 -12.76
N THR A 187 -8.68 -3.88 -12.58
CA THR A 187 -9.97 -4.44 -13.02
C THR A 187 -11.10 -4.21 -12.01
N SER A 188 -10.82 -4.19 -10.71
CA SER A 188 -11.85 -4.05 -9.66
C SER A 188 -12.44 -2.63 -9.60
N LEU A 189 -11.72 -1.65 -10.16
CA LEU A 189 -12.22 -0.29 -10.35
C LEU A 189 -13.02 -0.22 -11.66
N LEU A 190 -14.26 -0.73 -11.63
CA LEU A 190 -15.24 -0.62 -12.71
C LEU A 190 -15.49 0.84 -13.19
N CYS A 191 -14.96 1.85 -12.49
CA CYS A 191 -14.92 3.26 -12.88
C CYS A 191 -13.48 3.82 -12.98
N SER A 192 -12.64 3.14 -13.76
CA SER A 192 -11.65 3.76 -14.68
C SER A 192 -10.61 4.71 -14.10
N GLU A 193 -9.65 4.18 -13.34
CA GLU A 193 -8.39 4.87 -13.04
C GLU A 193 -7.28 3.84 -12.86
N SER A 194 -6.13 4.01 -13.52
CA SER A 194 -4.95 3.22 -13.18
C SER A 194 -4.40 3.68 -11.82
N LEU A 195 -3.64 2.83 -11.11
CA LEU A 195 -2.97 3.25 -9.87
C LEU A 195 -2.17 4.55 -10.06
N GLY A 196 -1.54 4.72 -11.22
CA GLY A 196 -0.83 5.95 -11.58
C GLY A 196 -1.75 7.18 -11.70
N SER A 197 -2.92 7.06 -12.34
CA SER A 197 -3.85 8.18 -12.44
C SER A 197 -4.46 8.55 -11.08
N MET A 198 -4.70 7.56 -10.21
CA MET A 198 -5.12 7.83 -8.83
C MET A 198 -4.08 8.62 -8.05
N TRP A 199 -2.78 8.32 -8.21
CA TRP A 199 -1.70 9.11 -7.61
C TRP A 199 -1.70 10.55 -8.12
N VAL A 200 -1.90 10.77 -9.42
CA VAL A 200 -1.98 12.12 -10.01
C VAL A 200 -3.19 12.88 -9.45
N LYS A 201 -4.36 12.23 -9.35
CA LYS A 201 -5.56 12.83 -8.76
C LYS A 201 -5.36 13.14 -7.28
N TYR A 202 -4.74 12.24 -6.53
CA TYR A 202 -4.42 12.45 -5.13
C TYR A 202 -3.47 13.63 -4.94
N ALA A 203 -2.38 13.70 -5.71
CA ALA A 203 -1.45 14.82 -5.69
C ALA A 203 -2.14 16.15 -6.04
N THR A 204 -3.00 16.14 -7.06
CA THR A 204 -3.78 17.32 -7.47
C THR A 204 -4.75 17.76 -6.37
N ALA A 205 -5.44 16.80 -5.74
CA ALA A 205 -6.35 17.07 -4.62
C ALA A 205 -5.60 17.63 -3.40
N MET A 206 -4.41 17.10 -3.10
CA MET A 206 -3.53 17.61 -2.06
C MET A 206 -3.11 19.06 -2.35
N VAL A 207 -2.62 19.38 -3.55
CA VAL A 207 -2.22 20.75 -3.93
C VAL A 207 -3.40 21.73 -3.80
N ARG A 208 -4.59 21.33 -4.25
CA ARG A 208 -5.81 22.15 -4.11
C ARG A 208 -6.21 22.35 -2.65
N ALA A 209 -6.14 21.29 -1.84
CA ALA A 209 -6.41 21.38 -0.41
C ALA A 209 -5.43 22.33 0.28
N THR A 210 -4.15 22.25 -0.05
CA THR A 210 -3.10 23.13 0.47
C THR A 210 -3.38 24.60 0.18
N LYS A 211 -3.86 24.92 -1.03
CA LYS A 211 -4.19 26.30 -1.42
C LYS A 211 -5.29 26.92 -0.55
N HIS A 212 -6.25 26.12 -0.09
CA HIS A 212 -7.46 26.64 0.55
C HIS A 212 -7.50 26.52 2.07
N ARG A 213 -6.80 25.57 2.69
CA ARG A 213 -7.03 25.24 4.10
C ARG A 213 -5.81 24.89 4.93
N VAL A 214 -4.61 24.81 4.37
CA VAL A 214 -3.52 24.12 5.08
C VAL A 214 -2.38 25.05 5.44
N GLY A 215 -2.07 25.06 6.74
CA GLY A 215 -0.88 25.68 7.29
C GLY A 215 0.44 25.08 6.76
N PRO A 216 1.58 25.65 7.15
CA PRO A 216 2.92 25.36 6.61
C PRO A 216 3.36 23.89 6.71
N ASN A 217 2.68 23.06 7.50
CA ASN A 217 3.05 21.68 7.78
C ASN A 217 2.96 20.75 6.56
N ILE A 218 2.01 20.94 5.64
CA ILE A 218 1.97 20.08 4.42
C ILE A 218 3.13 20.40 3.48
N PHE A 219 3.48 21.68 3.33
CA PHE A 219 4.66 22.05 2.54
C PHE A 219 5.93 21.45 3.12
N LEU A 220 6.08 21.49 4.44
CA LEU A 220 7.20 20.85 5.12
C LEU A 220 7.22 19.33 4.89
N ALA A 221 6.07 18.66 4.98
CA ALA A 221 5.98 17.22 4.72
C ALA A 221 6.35 16.85 3.28
N VAL A 222 5.87 17.61 2.28
CA VAL A 222 6.21 17.39 0.87
C VAL A 222 7.70 17.64 0.65
N LEU A 223 8.26 18.72 1.22
CA LEU A 223 9.67 19.04 1.12
C LEU A 223 10.54 17.92 1.73
N LEU A 224 10.19 17.43 2.92
CA LEU A 224 10.86 16.31 3.56
C LEU A 224 10.79 15.04 2.70
N GLY A 225 9.63 14.76 2.09
CA GLY A 225 9.47 13.65 1.16
C GLY A 225 10.38 13.77 -0.07
N VAL A 226 10.46 14.95 -0.69
CA VAL A 226 11.34 15.22 -1.84
C VAL A 226 12.81 15.09 -1.46
N MET A 227 13.22 15.63 -0.31
CA MET A 227 14.59 15.48 0.18
C MET A 227 14.93 14.01 0.44
N CYS A 228 14.02 13.25 1.04
CA CYS A 228 14.19 11.81 1.25
C CYS A 228 14.35 11.05 -0.08
N LEU A 229 13.51 11.34 -1.08
CA LEU A 229 13.61 10.75 -2.42
C LEU A 229 14.93 11.10 -3.10
N LYS A 230 15.40 12.34 -2.96
CA LYS A 230 16.69 12.78 -3.50
C LYS A 230 17.85 12.00 -2.90
N GLU A 231 17.88 11.85 -1.57
CA GLU A 231 18.94 11.10 -0.88
C GLU A 231 18.89 9.61 -1.23
N MET A 232 17.69 9.01 -1.35
CA MET A 232 17.53 7.64 -1.83
C MET A 232 18.03 7.47 -3.27
N ALA A 233 17.68 8.41 -4.16
CA ALA A 233 18.13 8.39 -5.55
C ALA A 233 19.66 8.56 -5.66
N ALA A 234 20.26 9.45 -4.86
CA ALA A 234 21.70 9.62 -4.80
C ALA A 234 22.41 8.33 -4.32
N CYS A 235 21.87 7.70 -3.28
CA CYS A 235 22.36 6.42 -2.78
C CYS A 235 22.29 5.30 -3.84
N MET A 236 21.21 5.26 -4.64
CA MET A 236 21.05 4.28 -5.71
C MET A 236 21.96 4.57 -6.92
N GLY A 237 22.10 5.84 -7.29
CA GLY A 237 22.93 6.24 -8.44
C GLY A 237 24.43 6.05 -8.21
N LEU A 238 24.91 6.17 -6.97
CA LEU A 238 26.29 5.83 -6.63
C LEU A 238 26.55 4.32 -6.75
N ALA A 239 25.63 3.50 -6.27
CA ALA A 239 25.75 2.05 -6.38
C ALA A 239 25.69 1.55 -7.84
N GLY A 240 24.81 2.12 -8.66
CA GLY A 240 24.73 1.77 -10.08
C GLY A 240 26.00 2.10 -10.87
N ARG A 241 26.66 3.23 -10.55
CA ARG A 241 27.94 3.60 -11.19
C ARG A 241 29.08 2.65 -10.83
N GLN A 242 29.16 2.20 -9.58
CA GLN A 242 30.16 1.22 -9.15
C GLN A 242 29.97 -0.12 -9.88
N MET A 243 28.73 -0.60 -10.00
CA MET A 243 28.43 -1.84 -10.73
C MET A 243 28.85 -1.78 -12.20
N TRP A 244 28.75 -0.62 -12.86
CA TRP A 244 29.14 -0.49 -14.26
C TRP A 244 30.65 -0.56 -14.45
N GLN A 245 31.44 -0.06 -13.50
CA GLN A 245 32.90 -0.08 -13.57
C GLN A 245 33.51 -1.48 -13.35
N GLU A 246 32.83 -2.36 -12.62
CA GLU A 246 33.33 -3.73 -12.34
C GLU A 246 32.94 -4.76 -13.42
N GLY A 247 32.00 -4.41 -14.31
CA GLY A 247 31.51 -5.29 -15.37
C GLY A 247 32.24 -5.17 -16.71
N THR A 248 33.22 -4.28 -16.83
CA THR A 248 34.09 -4.07 -18.00
C THR A 248 35.50 -4.49 -17.68
#